data_AF-A0ABD6VT29-F1
#
_entry.id   AF-A0ABD6VT29-F1
#
_cell.length_a   1.000
_cell.length_b   1.000
_cell.length_c   1.000
_cell.angle_alpha   90.00
_cell.angle_beta   90.00
_cell.angle_gamma   90.00
#
_symmetry.space_group_name_H-M   'P 1'
#
loop_
_entity.id
_entity.type
_entity.pdbx_description
1 polymer ?
#
loop_
_entity_poly.entity_id
_entity_poly.type
_entity_poly.pdbx_seq_one_letter_code
_entity_poly.pdbx_strand_id
1 'polypeptide(L)'
;MEQLKSELSTVLGESLSRLERISEQPYADLYALYDKEGNAIPLLAKSYVCQGVAQQEAYKLSMLAREGDVRLPTVYGLVLTQQQPYRELLLIERLRGVSVEAPPRSSQRWTLLMDQIVENVLAWHRIDSHGCVGSVDSTQDNDWFSWYQQRLEVLWSTLLNVNAPLLTQQDRSVLYRSRQCLAMLFDDFEDGCVLVHGNLSLRSMLKDARSDQLLAMINPGMMLWAPREYELFRLCESGMPEQLLYHYLKQAPVSESFVYRRWLYVIWEAVSRYIHTGQLDRQLFDVASRELSPWLE
;
A
#
# COMPACT_ATOMS: atom_id res chain seq x y z
N MET A 1 2.27 5.11 27.60
CA MET A 1 2.15 6.46 26.97
C MET A 1 3.06 7.49 27.62
N GLU A 2 3.05 7.69 28.93
CA GLU A 2 3.97 8.65 29.59
C GLU A 2 5.45 8.35 29.35
N GLN A 3 5.84 7.07 29.37
CA GLN A 3 7.20 6.66 29.05
C GLN A 3 7.59 7.03 27.61
N LEU A 4 6.76 6.68 26.61
CA LEU A 4 7.00 7.07 25.21
C LEU A 4 7.14 8.59 25.03
N LYS A 5 6.30 9.37 25.73
CA LYS A 5 6.38 10.83 25.73
C LYS A 5 7.72 11.33 26.31
N SER A 6 8.18 10.72 27.40
CA SER A 6 9.47 11.03 28.03
C SER A 6 10.66 10.69 27.13
N GLU A 7 10.64 9.53 26.49
CA GLU A 7 11.67 9.10 25.54
C GLU A 7 11.74 10.03 24.33
N LEU A 8 10.60 10.32 23.69
CA LEU A 8 10.53 11.26 22.57
C LEU A 8 10.95 12.68 22.97
N SER A 9 10.56 13.15 24.16
CA SER A 9 11.00 14.46 24.66
C SER A 9 12.51 14.55 24.79
N THR A 10 13.15 13.46 25.22
CA THR A 10 14.61 13.38 25.36
C THR A 10 15.29 13.39 24.00
N VAL A 11 14.77 12.60 23.05
CA VAL A 11 15.32 12.51 21.68
C VAL A 11 15.20 13.85 20.94
N LEU A 12 14.08 14.55 21.10
CA LEU A 12 13.83 15.81 20.41
C LEU A 12 14.53 17.00 21.09
N GLY A 13 15.00 16.85 22.33
CA GLY A 13 15.53 17.96 23.12
C GLY A 13 14.46 18.97 23.55
N GLU A 14 13.18 18.62 23.43
CA GLU A 14 12.02 19.46 23.71
C GLU A 14 11.02 18.70 24.57
N SER A 15 10.44 19.30 25.62
CA SER A 15 9.44 18.57 26.41
C SER A 15 8.08 18.59 25.74
N LEU A 16 7.53 17.42 25.47
CA LEU A 16 6.22 17.26 24.85
C LEU A 16 5.10 17.39 25.89
N SER A 17 4.07 18.17 25.59
CA SER A 17 2.87 18.24 26.45
C SER A 17 1.99 17.00 26.27
N ARG A 18 1.80 16.57 25.01
CA ARG A 18 0.84 15.52 24.64
C ARG A 18 1.33 14.71 23.44
N LEU A 19 1.01 13.42 23.49
CA LEU A 19 0.99 12.52 22.35
C LEU A 19 -0.45 12.17 22.02
N GLU A 20 -0.87 12.37 20.78
CA GLU A 20 -2.20 11.99 20.31
C GLU A 20 -2.07 10.87 19.29
N ARG A 21 -2.70 9.71 19.56
CA ARG A 21 -2.73 8.61 18.59
C ARG A 21 -3.75 8.94 17.50
N ILE A 22 -3.26 9.12 16.28
CA ILE A 22 -4.08 9.49 15.12
C ILE A 22 -4.36 8.32 14.17
N SER A 23 -3.62 7.21 14.31
CA SER A 23 -3.89 5.96 13.60
C SER A 23 -3.45 4.77 14.46
N GLU A 24 -4.21 3.69 14.39
CA GLU A 24 -3.93 2.41 15.04
C GLU A 24 -4.03 1.31 13.98
N GLN A 25 -2.96 0.53 13.83
CA GLN A 25 -2.85 -0.59 12.91
C GLN A 25 -2.31 -1.80 13.69
N PRO A 26 -2.55 -3.05 13.22
CA PRO A 26 -2.18 -4.26 13.97
C PRO A 26 -0.72 -4.31 14.42
N TYR A 27 0.20 -3.70 13.65
CA TYR A 27 1.63 -3.71 13.94
C TYR A 27 2.25 -2.32 14.11
N ALA A 28 1.46 -1.25 13.99
CA ALA A 28 1.98 0.10 14.05
C ALA A 28 0.94 1.12 14.53
N ASP A 29 1.37 2.05 15.37
CA ASP A 29 0.56 3.19 15.80
C ASP A 29 1.21 4.49 15.37
N LEU A 30 0.41 5.47 14.92
CA LEU A 30 0.90 6.77 14.50
C LEU A 30 0.48 7.84 15.50
N TYR A 31 1.44 8.66 15.93
CA TYR A 31 1.25 9.69 16.94
C TYR A 31 1.57 11.08 16.40
N ALA A 32 0.67 12.02 16.66
CA ALA A 32 0.91 13.45 16.58
C ALA A 32 1.52 13.97 17.89
N LEU A 33 2.53 14.82 17.76
CA LEU A 33 3.30 15.39 18.87
C LEU A 33 2.91 16.85 19.09
N TYR A 34 2.86 17.27 20.35
CA TYR A 34 2.54 18.65 20.73
C TYR A 34 3.60 19.20 21.71
N ASP A 35 4.02 20.44 21.48
CA ASP A 35 4.98 21.17 22.33
C ASP A 35 4.35 21.56 23.69
N LYS A 36 5.11 22.22 24.58
CA LYS A 36 4.62 22.62 25.92
C LYS A 36 3.43 23.57 25.85
N GLU A 37 3.42 24.42 24.84
CA GLU A 37 2.39 25.42 24.57
C GLU A 37 1.13 24.80 23.93
N GLY A 38 1.18 23.52 23.56
CA GLY A 38 0.07 22.77 22.97
C GLY A 38 -0.03 22.90 21.45
N ASN A 39 0.98 23.47 20.77
CA ASN A 39 1.02 23.54 19.32
C ASN A 39 1.47 22.21 18.72
N ALA A 40 0.93 21.90 17.54
CA ALA A 40 1.34 20.75 16.76
C ALA A 40 2.78 20.91 16.24
N ILE A 41 3.63 19.95 16.58
CA ILE A 41 5.00 19.87 16.03
C ILE A 41 4.90 19.33 14.58
N PRO A 42 5.77 19.80 13.64
CA PRO A 42 5.81 19.29 12.26
C PRO A 42 6.40 17.87 12.14
N LEU A 43 6.17 17.03 13.15
CA LEU A 43 6.71 15.68 13.29
C LEU A 43 5.62 14.71 13.75
N LEU A 44 5.65 13.51 13.18
CA LEU A 44 4.90 12.35 13.63
C LEU A 44 5.87 11.27 14.10
N ALA A 45 5.43 10.49 15.09
CA ALA A 45 6.12 9.28 15.52
C ALA A 45 5.27 8.07 15.14
N LYS A 46 5.80 7.17 14.30
CA LYS A 46 5.17 5.90 13.98
C LYS A 46 5.86 4.78 14.75
N SER A 47 5.16 4.18 15.69
CA SER A 47 5.68 3.15 16.59
C SER A 47 5.40 1.77 16.03
N TYR A 48 6.38 0.86 16.05
CA TYR A 48 6.24 -0.52 15.55
C TYR A 48 6.47 -1.55 16.64
N VAL A 49 5.70 -2.64 16.61
CA VAL A 49 5.89 -3.80 17.51
C VAL A 49 6.99 -4.76 17.05
N CYS A 50 7.32 -4.76 15.76
CA CYS A 50 8.37 -5.59 15.18
C CYS A 50 9.62 -4.76 14.91
N GLN A 51 10.79 -5.32 15.21
CA GLN A 51 12.07 -4.68 14.92
C GLN A 51 12.43 -4.79 13.43
N GLY A 52 13.06 -3.75 12.88
CA GLY A 52 13.49 -3.65 11.48
C GLY A 52 12.44 -3.09 10.51
N VAL A 53 11.16 -3.02 10.90
CA VAL A 53 10.07 -2.52 10.05
C VAL A 53 10.16 -1.01 9.83
N ALA A 54 10.51 -0.23 10.87
CA ALA A 54 10.77 1.20 10.76
C ALA A 54 11.90 1.49 9.77
N GLN A 55 12.98 0.68 9.80
CA GLN A 55 14.11 0.82 8.88
C GLN A 55 13.70 0.51 7.44
N GLN A 56 12.91 -0.55 7.25
CA GLN A 56 12.37 -0.89 5.93
C GLN A 56 11.47 0.23 5.39
N GLU A 57 10.58 0.80 6.21
CA GLU A 57 9.73 1.92 5.77
C GLU A 57 10.54 3.18 5.46
N ALA A 58 11.56 3.51 6.26
CA ALA A 58 12.46 4.62 5.98
C ALA A 58 13.18 4.48 4.63
N TYR A 59 13.68 3.27 4.34
CA TYR A 59 14.33 2.95 3.07
C TYR A 59 13.36 3.10 1.89
N LYS A 60 12.14 2.55 2.03
CA LYS A 60 11.07 2.65 1.02
C LYS A 60 10.69 4.09 0.69
N LEU A 61 10.49 4.93 1.70
CA LEU A 61 10.22 6.36 1.52
C LEU A 61 11.36 7.05 0.78
N SER A 62 12.60 6.74 1.13
CA SER A 62 13.79 7.32 0.48
C SER A 62 13.92 6.88 -0.97
N MET A 63 13.62 5.62 -1.27
CA MET A 63 13.64 5.08 -2.63
C MET A 63 12.59 5.78 -3.49
N LEU A 64 11.31 5.81 -3.06
CA LEU A 64 10.24 6.47 -3.82
C LEU A 64 10.49 7.96 -4.04
N ALA A 65 11.06 8.66 -3.06
CA ALA A 65 11.38 10.07 -3.17
C ALA A 65 12.55 10.36 -4.12
N ARG A 66 13.48 9.41 -4.30
CA ARG A 66 14.58 9.54 -5.26
C ARG A 66 14.13 9.25 -6.69
N GLU A 67 13.20 8.31 -6.81
CA GLU A 67 12.78 7.69 -8.06
C GLU A 67 11.48 8.32 -8.64
N GLY A 68 10.89 9.32 -7.99
CA GLY A 68 9.70 9.99 -8.50
C GLY A 68 9.61 11.47 -8.13
N ASP A 69 8.65 12.16 -8.74
CA ASP A 69 8.50 13.61 -8.61
C ASP A 69 7.52 14.03 -7.50
N VAL A 70 6.70 13.10 -7.02
CA VAL A 70 5.75 13.39 -5.95
C VAL A 70 6.47 13.47 -4.62
N ARG A 71 6.05 14.41 -3.78
CA ARG A 71 6.59 14.52 -2.43
C ARG A 71 6.20 13.30 -1.59
N LEU A 72 7.16 12.78 -0.84
CA LEU A 72 6.97 11.81 0.25
C LEU A 72 7.29 12.49 1.60
N PRO A 73 6.79 11.96 2.73
CA PRO A 73 7.21 12.42 4.06
C PRO A 73 8.72 12.29 4.26
N THR A 74 9.35 13.37 4.71
CA THR A 74 10.76 13.33 5.11
C THR A 74 10.94 12.43 6.33
N VAL A 75 11.95 11.56 6.30
CA VAL A 75 12.36 10.75 7.46
C VAL A 75 13.40 11.52 8.26
N TYR A 76 13.12 11.78 9.54
CA TYR A 76 14.05 12.47 10.43
C TYR A 76 14.95 11.53 11.22
N GLY A 77 14.50 10.31 11.47
CA GLY A 77 15.33 9.33 12.16
C GLY A 77 14.56 8.15 12.72
N LEU A 78 15.32 7.21 13.28
CA LEU A 78 14.81 6.04 13.98
C LEU A 78 15.16 6.15 15.47
N VAL A 79 14.26 5.68 16.32
CA VAL A 79 14.43 5.68 17.77
C VAL A 79 14.10 4.29 18.31
N LEU A 80 15.01 3.72 19.10
CA LEU A 80 14.69 2.53 19.88
C LEU A 80 13.90 2.94 21.13
N THR A 81 12.83 2.23 21.43
CA THR A 81 11.92 2.54 22.54
C THR A 81 11.90 1.41 23.54
N GLN A 82 11.78 1.76 24.83
CA GLN A 82 11.55 0.77 25.89
C GLN A 82 10.06 0.65 26.23
N GLN A 83 9.19 1.52 25.67
CA GLN A 83 7.74 1.42 25.81
C GLN A 83 7.20 0.17 25.13
N GLN A 84 6.79 -0.82 25.92
CA GLN A 84 6.03 -1.97 25.43
C GLN A 84 4.65 -1.53 24.90
N PRO A 85 4.12 -2.16 23.83
CA PRO A 85 4.68 -3.31 23.10
C PRO A 85 5.67 -2.94 21.99
N TYR A 86 5.98 -1.65 21.82
CA TYR A 86 6.80 -1.17 20.71
C TYR A 86 8.30 -1.48 20.90
N ARG A 87 9.00 -1.63 19.77
CA ARG A 87 10.44 -1.90 19.72
C ARG A 87 11.22 -0.74 19.12
N GLU A 88 10.61 -0.07 18.15
CA GLU A 88 11.23 1.03 17.41
C GLU A 88 10.18 2.05 16.96
N LEU A 89 10.64 3.28 16.74
CA LEU A 89 9.86 4.40 16.26
C LEU A 89 10.52 4.95 14.98
N LEU A 90 9.69 5.33 14.02
CA LEU A 90 10.08 6.12 12.86
C LEU A 90 9.57 7.55 13.04
N LEU A 91 10.49 8.51 13.01
CA LEU A 91 10.19 9.93 13.07
C LEU A 91 10.04 10.47 11.64
N ILE A 92 8.85 10.93 11.27
CA ILE A 92 8.53 11.39 9.92
C ILE A 92 7.85 12.75 9.91
N GLU A 93 7.97 13.46 8.80
CA GLU A 93 7.30 14.73 8.57
C GLU A 93 5.78 14.67 8.74
N ARG A 94 5.26 15.62 9.52
CA ARG A 94 3.81 15.89 9.57
C ARG A 94 3.41 16.76 8.38
N LEU A 95 2.97 16.12 7.30
CA LEU A 95 2.43 16.81 6.14
C LEU A 95 1.05 17.42 6.45
N ARG A 96 0.82 18.63 5.94
CA ARG A 96 -0.47 19.32 6.03
C ARG A 96 -1.26 19.02 4.76
N GLY A 97 -2.48 18.52 4.90
CA GLY A 97 -3.34 18.17 3.78
C GLY A 97 -4.54 17.34 4.24
N VAL A 98 -5.41 17.00 3.30
CA VAL A 98 -6.52 16.06 3.52
C VAL A 98 -6.35 14.85 2.59
N SER A 99 -6.88 13.70 3.00
CA SER A 99 -6.94 12.49 2.14
C SER A 99 -7.61 12.82 0.81
N VAL A 100 -7.14 12.22 -0.29
CA VAL A 100 -7.79 12.34 -1.59
C VAL A 100 -9.20 11.71 -1.59
N GLU A 101 -9.52 10.86 -0.61
CA GLU A 101 -10.89 10.39 -0.37
C GLU A 101 -11.88 11.52 -0.09
N ALA A 102 -11.41 12.67 0.39
CA ALA A 102 -12.26 13.83 0.57
C ALA A 102 -12.77 14.32 -0.81
N PRO A 103 -14.09 14.51 -1.01
CA PRO A 103 -14.63 14.90 -2.30
C PRO A 103 -13.95 16.16 -2.87
N PRO A 104 -13.59 16.17 -4.16
CA PRO A 104 -13.05 17.36 -4.82
C PRO A 104 -14.12 18.45 -4.92
N ARG A 105 -13.71 19.72 -4.92
CA ARG A 105 -14.67 20.83 -4.94
C ARG A 105 -15.43 20.99 -6.25
N SER A 106 -14.88 20.46 -7.35
CA SER A 106 -15.53 20.41 -8.66
C SER A 106 -15.00 19.24 -9.49
N SER A 107 -15.75 18.86 -10.52
CA SER A 107 -15.31 17.84 -11.49
C SER A 107 -14.03 18.23 -12.23
N GLN A 108 -13.88 19.51 -12.60
CA GLN A 108 -12.66 19.99 -13.25
C GLN A 108 -11.42 19.82 -12.35
N ARG A 109 -11.57 20.10 -11.05
CA ARG A 109 -10.48 19.92 -10.09
C ARG A 109 -10.15 18.46 -9.86
N TRP A 110 -11.16 17.60 -9.90
CA TRP A 110 -10.94 16.16 -9.87
C TRP A 110 -10.09 15.70 -11.06
N THR A 111 -10.43 16.12 -12.28
CA THR A 111 -9.63 15.79 -13.47
C THR A 111 -8.18 16.24 -13.32
N LEU A 112 -7.94 17.48 -12.90
CA LEU A 112 -6.58 17.98 -12.68
C LEU A 112 -5.81 17.21 -11.59
N LEU A 113 -6.49 16.81 -10.52
CA LEU A 113 -5.89 15.99 -9.48
C LEU A 113 -5.56 14.58 -10.01
N MET A 114 -6.45 13.97 -10.81
CA MET A 114 -6.15 12.70 -11.47
C MET A 114 -4.96 12.81 -12.42
N ASP A 115 -4.84 13.90 -13.18
CA ASP A 115 -3.67 14.15 -14.03
C ASP A 115 -2.38 14.14 -13.21
N GLN A 116 -2.34 14.88 -12.09
CA GLN A 116 -1.20 14.93 -11.19
C GLN A 116 -0.88 13.57 -10.57
N ILE A 117 -1.89 12.82 -10.12
CA ILE A 117 -1.68 11.49 -9.54
C ILE A 117 -1.11 10.54 -10.60
N VAL A 118 -1.73 10.48 -11.78
CA VAL A 118 -1.31 9.57 -12.84
C VAL A 118 0.09 9.90 -13.34
N GLU A 119 0.42 11.18 -13.52
CA GLU A 119 1.77 11.61 -13.90
C GLU A 119 2.84 11.09 -12.94
N ASN A 120 2.59 11.20 -11.63
CA ASN A 120 3.53 10.76 -10.60
C ASN A 120 3.62 9.25 -10.45
N VAL A 121 2.50 8.52 -10.58
CA VAL A 121 2.53 7.05 -10.64
C VAL A 121 3.29 6.57 -11.88
N LEU A 122 3.08 7.24 -13.02
CA LEU A 122 3.81 6.93 -14.25
C LEU A 122 5.31 7.20 -14.14
N ALA A 123 5.74 8.16 -13.32
CA ALA A 123 7.16 8.39 -13.06
C ALA A 123 7.82 7.13 -12.46
N TRP A 124 7.22 6.52 -11.44
CA TRP A 124 7.71 5.25 -10.88
C TRP A 124 7.56 4.09 -11.87
N HIS A 125 6.44 4.01 -12.59
CA HIS A 125 6.21 2.95 -13.57
C HIS A 125 7.11 3.03 -14.82
N ARG A 126 7.91 4.08 -15.00
CA ARG A 126 8.93 4.14 -16.06
C ARG A 126 10.26 3.49 -15.65
N ILE A 127 10.42 3.18 -14.38
CA ILE A 127 11.66 2.59 -13.85
C ILE A 127 11.57 1.10 -14.05
N ASP A 128 12.23 0.64 -15.10
CA ASP A 128 12.35 -0.77 -15.46
C ASP A 128 13.19 -1.53 -14.42
N SER A 129 12.75 -2.73 -14.05
CA SER A 129 13.45 -3.57 -13.09
C SER A 129 14.63 -4.34 -13.66
N HIS A 130 14.87 -4.23 -14.98
CA HIS A 130 15.93 -4.95 -15.71
C HIS A 130 15.88 -6.47 -15.51
N GLY A 131 14.67 -7.05 -15.55
CA GLY A 131 14.44 -8.48 -15.36
C GLY A 131 14.28 -8.92 -13.91
N CYS A 132 14.32 -7.99 -12.95
CA CYS A 132 14.10 -8.31 -11.55
C CYS A 132 12.61 -8.30 -11.17
N VAL A 133 12.23 -9.19 -10.27
CA VAL A 133 10.88 -9.27 -9.69
C VAL A 133 10.93 -9.37 -8.16
N GLY A 134 9.79 -9.10 -7.53
CA GLY A 134 9.61 -9.30 -6.10
C GLY A 134 9.98 -8.08 -5.27
N SER A 135 10.29 -8.27 -3.99
CA SER A 135 10.44 -7.16 -3.06
C SER A 135 11.66 -6.30 -3.38
N VAL A 136 11.53 -4.98 -3.31
CA VAL A 136 12.63 -4.05 -3.66
C VAL A 136 13.84 -4.15 -2.73
N ASP A 137 13.66 -4.75 -1.55
CA ASP A 137 14.71 -5.05 -0.57
C ASP A 137 15.29 -6.48 -0.71
N SER A 138 14.72 -7.31 -1.59
CA SER A 138 15.14 -8.70 -1.84
C SER A 138 14.74 -9.12 -3.26
N THR A 139 15.45 -8.58 -4.25
CA THR A 139 15.17 -8.75 -5.67
C THR A 139 15.60 -10.13 -6.19
N GLN A 140 14.86 -10.67 -7.14
CA GLN A 140 15.18 -11.94 -7.79
C GLN A 140 15.22 -11.76 -9.30
N ASP A 141 16.22 -12.34 -9.96
CA ASP A 141 16.24 -12.50 -11.42
C ASP A 141 15.29 -13.66 -11.77
N ASN A 142 14.07 -13.29 -12.19
CA ASN A 142 12.96 -14.22 -12.43
C ASN A 142 11.85 -13.48 -13.20
N ASP A 143 10.91 -14.21 -13.80
CA ASP A 143 9.73 -13.61 -14.42
C ASP A 143 8.58 -13.43 -13.41
N TRP A 144 7.66 -12.52 -13.72
CA TRP A 144 6.57 -12.17 -12.82
C TRP A 144 5.63 -13.36 -12.57
N PHE A 145 5.33 -14.15 -13.59
CA PHE A 145 4.43 -15.30 -13.45
C PHE A 145 5.01 -16.32 -12.47
N SER A 146 6.27 -16.70 -12.66
CA SER A 146 6.99 -17.63 -11.79
C SER A 146 7.05 -17.14 -10.36
N TRP A 147 7.36 -15.86 -10.14
CA TRP A 147 7.38 -15.27 -8.80
C TRP A 147 6.00 -15.23 -8.15
N TYR A 148 4.97 -14.81 -8.90
CA TYR A 148 3.61 -14.71 -8.40
C TYR A 148 3.04 -16.11 -8.09
N GLN A 149 3.31 -17.11 -8.92
CA GLN A 149 2.95 -18.50 -8.67
C GLN A 149 3.56 -19.00 -7.35
N GLN A 150 4.85 -18.77 -7.11
CA GLN A 150 5.50 -19.14 -5.84
C GLN A 150 4.83 -18.45 -4.65
N ARG A 151 4.52 -17.15 -4.77
CA ARG A 151 3.78 -16.41 -3.74
C ARG A 151 2.43 -17.05 -3.45
N LEU A 152 1.68 -17.44 -4.48
CA LEU A 152 0.38 -18.10 -4.30
C LEU A 152 0.51 -19.46 -3.60
N GLU A 153 1.52 -20.26 -3.92
CA GLU A 153 1.75 -21.54 -3.25
C GLU A 153 2.11 -21.36 -1.76
N VAL A 154 2.87 -20.32 -1.40
CA VAL A 154 3.15 -19.99 0.01
C VAL A 154 1.86 -19.60 0.74
N LEU A 155 1.05 -18.71 0.15
CA LEU A 155 -0.22 -18.28 0.74
C LEU A 155 -1.18 -19.45 0.90
N TRP A 156 -1.30 -20.29 -0.13
CA TRP A 156 -2.15 -21.47 -0.12
C TRP A 156 -1.73 -22.48 0.96
N SER A 157 -0.44 -22.83 1.01
CA SER A 157 0.10 -23.72 2.03
C SER A 157 -0.13 -23.18 3.44
N THR A 158 0.09 -21.88 3.65
CA THR A 158 -0.19 -21.23 4.94
C THR A 158 -1.67 -21.33 5.29
N LEU A 159 -2.55 -21.05 4.32
CA LEU A 159 -4.00 -21.09 4.50
C LEU A 159 -4.53 -22.49 4.89
N LEU A 160 -3.87 -23.55 4.42
CA LEU A 160 -4.20 -24.93 4.80
C LEU A 160 -3.78 -25.28 6.23
N ASN A 161 -2.77 -24.58 6.78
CA ASN A 161 -2.22 -24.84 8.11
C ASN A 161 -2.80 -23.94 9.21
N VAL A 162 -3.52 -22.86 8.85
CA VAL A 162 -4.14 -21.95 9.81
C VAL A 162 -5.64 -22.18 9.91
N ASN A 163 -6.21 -21.94 11.10
CA ASN A 163 -7.66 -21.89 11.25
C ASN A 163 -8.19 -20.61 10.59
N ALA A 164 -8.91 -20.78 9.48
CA ALA A 164 -9.46 -19.69 8.69
C ALA A 164 -10.99 -19.77 8.65
N PRO A 165 -11.68 -19.47 9.78
CA PRO A 165 -13.13 -19.63 9.93
C PRO A 165 -13.97 -18.65 9.10
N LEU A 166 -13.38 -17.56 8.61
CA LEU A 166 -14.09 -16.57 7.78
C LEU A 166 -14.22 -16.99 6.31
N LEU A 167 -13.52 -18.05 5.89
CA LEU A 167 -13.59 -18.60 4.55
C LEU A 167 -14.52 -19.83 4.52
N THR A 168 -15.55 -19.74 3.70
CA THR A 168 -16.48 -20.84 3.42
C THR A 168 -15.83 -21.89 2.51
N GLN A 169 -16.49 -23.04 2.36
CA GLN A 169 -16.06 -24.06 1.40
C GLN A 169 -16.10 -23.55 -0.05
N GLN A 170 -17.05 -22.67 -0.38
CA GLN A 170 -17.15 -22.04 -1.70
C GLN A 170 -15.95 -21.13 -1.94
N ASP A 171 -15.59 -20.28 -0.97
CA ASP A 171 -14.43 -19.39 -1.07
C ASP A 171 -13.14 -20.18 -1.33
N ARG A 172 -12.97 -21.32 -0.63
CA ARG A 172 -11.84 -22.23 -0.82
C ARG A 172 -11.81 -22.89 -2.20
N SER A 173 -12.98 -23.16 -2.76
CA SER A 173 -13.12 -23.75 -4.09
C SER A 173 -12.70 -22.75 -5.18
N VAL A 174 -13.08 -21.47 -5.03
CA VAL A 174 -12.63 -20.37 -5.91
C VAL A 174 -11.11 -20.20 -5.84
N LEU A 175 -10.54 -20.14 -4.63
CA LEU A 175 -9.10 -20.04 -4.42
C LEU A 175 -8.35 -21.20 -5.10
N TYR A 176 -8.81 -22.44 -4.85
CA TYR A 176 -8.23 -23.63 -5.45
C TYR A 176 -8.26 -23.58 -6.98
N ARG A 177 -9.40 -23.25 -7.59
CA ARG A 177 -9.53 -23.13 -9.05
C ARG A 177 -8.66 -22.01 -9.61
N SER A 178 -8.63 -20.84 -8.98
CA SER A 178 -7.78 -19.73 -9.40
C SER A 178 -6.29 -20.08 -9.44
N ARG A 179 -5.85 -20.94 -8.53
CA ARG A 179 -4.49 -21.49 -8.52
C ARG A 179 -4.26 -22.50 -9.64
N GLN A 180 -5.23 -23.38 -9.91
CA GLN A 180 -5.13 -24.35 -11.01
C GLN A 180 -5.12 -23.70 -12.39
N CYS A 181 -5.95 -22.66 -12.59
CA CYS A 181 -6.06 -21.92 -13.84
C CYS A 181 -4.95 -20.87 -14.02
N LEU A 182 -4.00 -20.76 -13.09
CA LEU A 182 -3.04 -19.65 -13.06
C LEU A 182 -2.26 -19.50 -14.36
N ALA A 183 -1.78 -20.61 -14.95
CA ALA A 183 -1.06 -20.56 -16.24
C ALA A 183 -1.93 -19.98 -17.36
N MET A 184 -3.20 -20.38 -17.44
CA MET A 184 -4.14 -19.86 -18.43
C MET A 184 -4.47 -18.38 -18.21
N LEU A 185 -4.59 -17.93 -16.95
CA LEU A 185 -4.84 -16.52 -16.61
C LEU A 185 -3.65 -15.60 -16.96
N PHE A 186 -2.48 -16.15 -17.25
CA PHE A 186 -1.25 -15.44 -17.59
C PHE A 186 -0.70 -15.78 -18.98
N ASP A 187 -1.43 -16.53 -19.80
CA ASP A 187 -0.94 -17.02 -21.10
C ASP A 187 -0.54 -15.89 -22.06
N ASP A 188 -1.19 -14.72 -21.94
CA ASP A 188 -0.92 -13.51 -22.73
C ASP A 188 -0.11 -12.44 -21.97
N PHE A 189 0.51 -12.79 -20.85
CA PHE A 189 1.20 -11.83 -20.00
C PHE A 189 2.62 -11.52 -20.50
N GLU A 190 2.86 -10.27 -20.93
CA GLU A 190 4.16 -9.82 -21.46
C GLU A 190 4.68 -8.50 -20.84
N ASP A 191 4.00 -7.97 -19.81
CA ASP A 191 4.38 -6.69 -19.22
C ASP A 191 5.65 -6.80 -18.36
N GLY A 192 6.58 -5.85 -18.56
CA GLY A 192 7.77 -5.70 -17.73
C GLY A 192 7.46 -5.30 -16.29
N CYS A 193 8.39 -5.57 -15.38
CA CYS A 193 8.28 -5.17 -13.99
C CYS A 193 8.86 -3.79 -13.77
N VAL A 194 8.15 -3.00 -12.97
CA VAL A 194 8.45 -1.60 -12.69
C VAL A 194 8.39 -1.34 -11.19
N LEU A 195 8.87 -0.18 -10.76
CA LEU A 195 8.74 0.22 -9.37
C LEU A 195 7.28 0.53 -9.04
N VAL A 196 6.70 -0.21 -8.08
CA VAL A 196 5.35 0.06 -7.57
C VAL A 196 5.35 0.59 -6.14
N HIS A 197 4.46 1.55 -5.83
CA HIS A 197 4.27 2.11 -4.49
C HIS A 197 3.74 1.05 -3.50
N GLY A 198 2.96 0.10 -3.99
CA GLY A 198 2.50 -1.08 -3.24
C GLY A 198 1.32 -0.79 -2.30
N ASN A 199 0.82 0.45 -2.26
CA ASN A 199 -0.39 0.85 -1.54
C ASN A 199 -1.15 1.96 -2.28
N LEU A 200 -1.26 1.87 -3.62
CA LEU A 200 -1.95 2.88 -4.42
C LEU A 200 -3.46 2.93 -4.09
N SER A 201 -3.84 3.89 -3.24
CA SER A 201 -5.21 4.15 -2.82
C SER A 201 -5.42 5.63 -2.55
N LEU A 202 -6.65 6.14 -2.63
CA LEU A 202 -6.91 7.56 -2.36
C LEU A 202 -6.52 7.97 -0.92
N ARG A 203 -6.54 7.02 0.02
CA ARG A 203 -6.12 7.21 1.41
C ARG A 203 -4.61 7.37 1.56
N SER A 204 -3.83 6.79 0.64
CA SER A 204 -2.37 6.92 0.60
C SER A 204 -1.89 8.23 -0.03
N MET A 205 -2.80 9.16 -0.33
CA MET A 205 -2.48 10.41 -1.02
C MET A 205 -3.06 11.60 -0.24
N LEU A 206 -2.30 12.69 -0.19
CA LEU A 206 -2.72 13.95 0.42
C LEU A 206 -2.87 15.01 -0.65
N LYS A 207 -3.96 15.79 -0.55
CA LYS A 207 -4.20 16.98 -1.36
C LYS A 207 -4.40 18.22 -0.50
N ASP A 208 -4.22 19.37 -1.10
CA ASP A 208 -4.52 20.65 -0.48
C ASP A 208 -6.05 20.83 -0.37
N ALA A 209 -6.53 21.13 0.84
CA ALA A 209 -7.95 21.23 1.12
C ALA A 209 -8.65 22.38 0.37
N ARG A 210 -7.88 23.35 -0.16
CA ARG A 210 -8.41 24.54 -0.84
C ARG A 210 -8.38 24.45 -2.35
N SER A 211 -7.30 23.93 -2.91
CA SER A 211 -7.04 23.88 -4.34
C SER A 211 -7.29 22.50 -4.95
N ASP A 212 -7.38 21.44 -4.13
CA ASP A 212 -7.38 20.04 -4.54
C ASP A 212 -6.09 19.58 -5.25
N GLN A 213 -5.00 20.37 -5.20
CA GLN A 213 -3.71 19.95 -5.76
C GLN A 213 -3.09 18.81 -4.94
N LEU A 214 -2.48 17.83 -5.62
CA LEU A 214 -1.72 16.76 -5.00
C LEU A 214 -0.55 17.36 -4.23
N LEU A 215 -0.43 16.99 -2.95
CA LEU A 215 0.63 17.46 -2.07
C LEU A 215 1.68 16.40 -1.82
N ALA A 216 1.26 15.15 -1.65
CA ALA A 216 2.16 14.04 -1.34
C ALA A 216 1.49 12.67 -1.51
N MET A 217 2.31 11.65 -1.66
CA MET A 217 1.93 10.26 -1.40
C MET A 217 2.56 9.79 -0.08
N ILE A 218 1.88 8.91 0.64
CA ILE A 218 2.24 8.50 2.00
C ILE A 218 1.97 7.01 2.21
N ASN A 219 2.62 6.44 3.23
CA ASN A 219 2.39 5.08 3.69
C ASN A 219 2.54 4.05 2.55
N PRO A 220 3.75 3.93 1.97
CA PRO A 220 4.02 2.91 0.96
C PRO A 220 3.77 1.52 1.51
N GLY A 221 3.32 0.62 0.65
CA GLY A 221 2.98 -0.74 1.03
C GLY A 221 4.18 -1.68 0.95
N MET A 222 3.89 -2.92 0.52
CA MET A 222 4.91 -3.82 0.03
C MET A 222 5.33 -3.34 -1.36
N MET A 223 6.41 -2.54 -1.42
CA MET A 223 7.00 -2.12 -2.68
C MET A 223 7.64 -3.32 -3.38
N LEU A 224 7.31 -3.50 -4.64
CA LEU A 224 7.81 -4.59 -5.47
C LEU A 224 8.40 -4.02 -6.77
N TRP A 225 9.25 -4.82 -7.40
CA TRP A 225 9.37 -4.85 -8.85
C TRP A 225 8.25 -5.74 -9.36
N ALA A 226 7.21 -5.11 -9.93
CA ALA A 226 6.00 -5.79 -10.35
C ALA A 226 5.41 -5.13 -11.59
N PRO A 227 4.57 -5.82 -12.36
CA PRO A 227 3.84 -5.22 -13.46
C PRO A 227 2.93 -4.10 -12.97
N ARG A 228 2.69 -3.12 -13.83
CA ARG A 228 1.81 -1.97 -13.55
C ARG A 228 0.42 -2.43 -13.11
N GLU A 229 -0.12 -3.49 -13.72
CA GLU A 229 -1.42 -4.07 -13.32
C GLU A 229 -1.48 -4.53 -11.85
N TYR A 230 -0.34 -4.89 -11.25
CA TYR A 230 -0.25 -5.28 -9.84
C TYR A 230 -0.29 -4.09 -8.87
N GLU A 231 -0.06 -2.86 -9.34
CA GLU A 231 -0.35 -1.64 -8.58
C GLU A 231 -1.82 -1.25 -8.77
N LEU A 232 -2.29 -1.29 -10.03
CA LEU A 232 -3.59 -0.76 -10.44
C LEU A 232 -4.80 -1.55 -9.91
N PHE A 233 -4.67 -2.84 -9.62
CA PHE A 233 -5.78 -3.63 -9.07
C PHE A 233 -6.33 -3.06 -7.75
N ARG A 234 -5.51 -2.28 -7.03
CA ARG A 234 -5.87 -1.63 -5.76
C ARG A 234 -6.93 -0.54 -5.93
N LEU A 235 -7.14 -0.06 -7.16
CA LEU A 235 -8.18 0.92 -7.53
C LEU A 235 -9.48 0.25 -8.00
N CYS A 236 -9.78 -0.97 -7.52
CA CYS A 236 -10.95 -1.76 -7.93
C CYS A 236 -12.29 -1.30 -7.33
N GLU A 237 -12.27 -0.41 -6.34
CA GLU A 237 -13.48 0.12 -5.74
C GLU A 237 -14.21 1.10 -6.67
N SER A 238 -15.53 0.96 -6.77
CA SER A 238 -16.37 1.88 -7.55
C SER A 238 -16.28 3.32 -7.05
N GLY A 239 -16.48 4.27 -7.96
CA GLY A 239 -16.47 5.70 -7.64
C GLY A 239 -15.15 6.37 -8.03
N MET A 240 -14.57 7.15 -7.12
CA MET A 240 -13.33 7.89 -7.42
C MET A 240 -12.12 6.98 -7.71
N PRO A 241 -11.88 5.86 -7.00
CA PRO A 241 -10.76 4.97 -7.31
C PRO A 241 -10.86 4.39 -8.73
N GLU A 242 -12.03 3.87 -9.11
CA GLU A 242 -12.29 3.38 -10.47
C GLU A 242 -12.14 4.48 -11.55
N GLN A 243 -12.59 5.72 -11.28
CA GLN A 243 -12.37 6.83 -12.21
C GLN A 243 -10.88 7.11 -12.43
N LEU A 244 -10.08 7.07 -11.35
CA LEU A 244 -8.63 7.22 -11.42
C LEU A 244 -7.99 6.07 -12.20
N LEU A 245 -8.46 4.83 -12.01
CA LEU A 245 -8.02 3.67 -12.78
C LEU A 245 -8.25 3.89 -14.28
N TYR A 246 -9.47 4.27 -14.69
CA TYR A 246 -9.75 4.53 -16.11
C TYR A 246 -8.95 5.72 -16.65
N HIS A 247 -8.70 6.74 -15.82
CA HIS A 247 -7.87 7.88 -16.21
C HIS A 247 -6.43 7.47 -16.48
N TYR A 248 -5.87 6.59 -15.64
CA TYR A 248 -4.55 5.99 -15.84
C TYR A 248 -4.52 5.17 -17.14
N LEU A 249 -5.48 4.26 -17.33
CA LEU A 249 -5.52 3.34 -18.47
C LEU A 249 -5.65 4.05 -19.82
N LYS A 250 -6.25 5.25 -19.86
CA LYS A 250 -6.29 6.08 -21.07
C LYS A 250 -4.91 6.58 -21.51
N GLN A 251 -3.98 6.76 -20.57
CA GLN A 251 -2.63 7.27 -20.84
C GLN A 251 -1.63 6.14 -21.04
N ALA A 252 -1.73 5.09 -20.23
CA ALA A 252 -0.84 3.93 -20.27
C ALA A 252 -1.65 2.63 -20.13
N PRO A 253 -2.22 2.13 -21.23
CA PRO A 253 -2.97 0.87 -21.23
C PRO A 253 -2.13 -0.30 -20.68
N VAL A 254 -2.84 -1.30 -20.16
CA VAL A 254 -2.32 -2.64 -19.82
C VAL A 254 -3.05 -3.67 -20.69
N SER A 255 -2.65 -4.94 -20.64
CA SER A 255 -3.30 -6.03 -21.39
C SER A 255 -4.81 -6.10 -21.11
N GLU A 256 -5.59 -6.48 -22.12
CA GLU A 256 -7.05 -6.66 -22.02
C GLU A 256 -7.43 -7.67 -20.92
N SER A 257 -6.58 -8.67 -20.73
CA SER A 257 -6.70 -9.70 -19.69
C SER A 257 -6.61 -9.16 -18.26
N PHE A 258 -6.20 -7.90 -18.07
CA PHE A 258 -6.29 -7.21 -16.79
C PHE A 258 -7.72 -7.18 -16.24
N VAL A 259 -8.74 -7.22 -17.10
CA VAL A 259 -10.16 -7.26 -16.69
C VAL A 259 -10.46 -8.36 -15.68
N TYR A 260 -9.78 -9.50 -15.79
CA TYR A 260 -9.92 -10.65 -14.89
C TYR A 260 -8.69 -10.84 -13.98
N ARG A 261 -7.46 -10.58 -14.45
CA ARG A 261 -6.26 -10.67 -13.59
C ARG A 261 -6.32 -9.75 -12.38
N ARG A 262 -6.95 -8.57 -12.50
CA ARG A 262 -7.18 -7.69 -11.35
C ARG A 262 -7.92 -8.39 -10.21
N TRP A 263 -8.91 -9.23 -10.51
CA TRP A 263 -9.70 -9.91 -9.49
C TRP A 263 -8.96 -11.08 -8.87
N LEU A 264 -8.11 -11.76 -9.65
CA LEU A 264 -7.12 -12.69 -9.11
C LEU A 264 -6.23 -12.01 -8.06
N TYR A 265 -5.67 -10.84 -8.40
CA TYR A 265 -4.85 -10.06 -7.47
C TYR A 265 -5.62 -9.63 -6.22
N VAL A 266 -6.86 -9.15 -6.36
CA VAL A 266 -7.71 -8.76 -5.23
C VAL A 266 -7.95 -9.93 -4.27
N ILE A 267 -8.35 -11.11 -4.78
CA ILE A 267 -8.66 -12.27 -3.94
C ILE A 267 -7.43 -12.72 -3.15
N TRP A 268 -6.27 -12.83 -3.82
CA TRP A 268 -5.06 -13.31 -3.15
C TRP A 268 -4.42 -12.26 -2.24
N GLU A 269 -4.61 -10.97 -2.51
CA GLU A 269 -4.27 -9.91 -1.56
C GLU A 269 -5.19 -9.96 -0.32
N ALA A 270 -6.49 -10.24 -0.50
CA ALA A 270 -7.40 -10.43 0.62
C ALA A 270 -7.02 -11.64 1.49
N VAL A 271 -6.61 -12.76 0.87
CA VAL A 271 -6.06 -13.92 1.60
C VAL A 271 -4.78 -13.56 2.35
N SER A 272 -3.84 -12.87 1.69
CA SER A 272 -2.62 -12.38 2.32
C SER A 272 -2.93 -11.53 3.54
N ARG A 273 -3.80 -10.52 3.40
CA ARG A 273 -4.24 -9.68 4.53
C ARG A 273 -4.89 -10.50 5.63
N TYR A 274 -5.77 -11.44 5.28
CA TYR A 274 -6.46 -12.27 6.25
C TYR A 274 -5.51 -13.13 7.08
N ILE A 275 -4.50 -13.74 6.46
CA ILE A 275 -3.46 -14.52 7.15
C ILE A 275 -2.72 -13.63 8.16
N HIS A 276 -2.41 -12.38 7.82
CA HIS A 276 -1.66 -11.48 8.68
C HIS A 276 -2.53 -10.87 9.79
N THR A 277 -3.72 -10.35 9.47
CA THR A 277 -4.52 -9.55 10.40
C THR A 277 -5.65 -10.31 11.08
N GLY A 278 -5.97 -11.51 10.60
CA GLY A 278 -7.17 -12.26 11.01
C GLY A 278 -8.48 -11.63 10.53
N GLN A 279 -8.44 -10.59 9.69
CA GLN A 279 -9.62 -9.93 9.15
C GLN A 279 -9.76 -10.18 7.65
N LEU A 280 -10.98 -10.53 7.23
CA LEU A 280 -11.35 -10.69 5.82
C LEU A 280 -12.33 -9.59 5.44
N ASP A 281 -12.01 -8.80 4.42
CA ASP A 281 -12.97 -7.91 3.78
C ASP A 281 -13.94 -8.75 2.94
N ARG A 282 -15.06 -9.12 3.56
CA ARG A 282 -16.05 -10.02 2.94
C ARG A 282 -16.63 -9.42 1.66
N GLN A 283 -16.94 -8.12 1.67
CA GLN A 283 -17.58 -7.46 0.54
C GLN A 283 -16.65 -7.46 -0.68
N LEU A 284 -15.38 -7.08 -0.49
CA LEU A 284 -14.41 -7.07 -1.57
C LEU A 284 -14.11 -8.49 -2.08
N PHE A 285 -13.98 -9.46 -1.17
CA PHE A 285 -13.73 -10.86 -1.52
C PHE A 285 -14.88 -11.45 -2.35
N ASP A 286 -16.13 -11.17 -1.98
CA ASP A 286 -17.32 -11.67 -2.69
C ASP A 286 -17.43 -11.09 -4.10
N VAL A 287 -17.17 -9.79 -4.25
CA VAL A 287 -17.13 -9.14 -5.57
C VAL A 287 -16.04 -9.78 -6.42
N ALA A 288 -14.82 -9.83 -5.92
CA ALA A 288 -13.70 -10.36 -6.70
C ALA A 288 -13.91 -11.84 -7.08
N SER A 289 -14.46 -12.65 -6.17
CA SER A 289 -14.81 -14.05 -6.44
C SER A 289 -15.84 -14.16 -7.56
N ARG A 290 -16.89 -13.35 -7.54
CA ARG A 290 -17.93 -13.33 -8.59
C ARG A 290 -17.35 -12.90 -9.94
N GLU A 291 -16.55 -11.85 -9.98
CA GLU A 291 -15.99 -11.32 -11.23
C GLU A 291 -14.89 -12.21 -11.82
N LEU A 292 -14.16 -12.96 -10.99
CA LEU A 292 -13.15 -13.92 -11.44
C LEU A 292 -13.76 -15.25 -11.91
N SER A 293 -14.88 -15.68 -11.33
CA SER A 293 -15.49 -17.00 -11.57
C SER A 293 -15.68 -17.39 -13.05
N PRO A 294 -16.10 -16.49 -13.97
CA PRO A 294 -16.26 -16.83 -15.40
C PRO A 294 -14.96 -17.26 -16.09
N TRP A 295 -13.80 -16.97 -15.48
CA TRP A 295 -12.48 -17.24 -16.02
C TRP A 295 -11.81 -18.46 -15.36
N LEU A 296 -12.56 -19.22 -14.56
CA LEU A 296 -12.06 -20.39 -13.79
C LEU A 296 -12.68 -21.72 -14.23
N GLU A 297 -13.22 -21.77 -15.46
CA GLU A 297 -13.82 -22.97 -16.07
C GLU A 297 -12.82 -23.78 -16.89
#